data_AF-A0A225DKC8-F1
#
_entry.id   AF-A0A225DKC8-F1
#
_cell.length_a   1.000
_cell.length_b   1.000
_cell.length_c   1.000
_cell.angle_alpha   90.00
_cell.angle_beta   90.00
_cell.angle_gamma   90.00
#
_symmetry.space_group_name_H-M   'P 1'
#
loop_
_entity.id
_entity.type
_entity.pdbx_description
1 polymer ?
#
loop_
_entity_poly.entity_id
_entity_poly.type
_entity_poly.pdbx_seq_one_letter_code
_entity_poly.pdbx_strand_id
1 'polypeptide(L)'
;MTRMHLLFLGAVLAVVLGTDPGRGDTPDPIAKKLDAAKTKYETEMKKVKADAKKYFDARAEKARNAGKDNKKLLDEVTDERKTFEELSVIRADKGLAPVARRVQVAQADVDKAFGLAADAYTKAKKDDLAAAVTREREQFFSKAAIRIAPSGNLWMSLFNGRDLTGWTGQDKGRDPIVVDKGIIKIEHKKGIESGMGTEEATHAKDMPLSEDFPVESLSRVDYAAISSSFGSAAT
;
A
#
# COMPACT_ATOMS: atom_id res chain seq x y z
N MET A 1 13.54 -13.93 -18.66
CA MET A 1 12.75 -15.01 -18.05
C MET A 1 11.76 -14.41 -17.07
N THR A 2 10.45 -14.45 -17.39
CA THR A 2 9.24 -14.31 -16.53
C THR A 2 8.05 -13.80 -17.37
N ARG A 3 7.51 -14.66 -18.25
CA ARG A 3 6.20 -14.45 -18.93
C ARG A 3 5.19 -15.51 -18.48
N MET A 4 5.13 -15.81 -17.18
CA MET A 4 4.39 -16.97 -16.67
C MET A 4 3.45 -16.63 -15.49
N HIS A 5 3.04 -15.37 -15.34
CA HIS A 5 2.06 -14.96 -14.30
C HIS A 5 0.81 -14.27 -14.87
N LEU A 6 0.69 -14.19 -16.20
CA LEU A 6 -0.45 -13.56 -16.90
C LEU A 6 -1.52 -14.57 -17.34
N LEU A 7 -1.53 -15.80 -16.79
CA LEU A 7 -2.51 -16.84 -17.11
C LEU A 7 -3.45 -17.19 -15.94
N PHE A 8 -3.21 -16.72 -14.72
CA PHE A 8 -4.03 -17.10 -13.56
C PHE A 8 -5.16 -16.14 -13.22
N LEU A 9 -5.25 -14.95 -13.84
CA LEU A 9 -6.37 -14.03 -13.60
C LEU A 9 -7.53 -14.17 -14.58
N GLY A 10 -7.35 -14.90 -15.70
CA GLY A 10 -8.43 -15.21 -16.63
C GLY A 10 -9.30 -16.41 -16.20
N ALA A 11 -8.81 -17.24 -15.28
CA ALA A 11 -9.47 -18.50 -14.94
C ALA A 11 -10.68 -18.35 -14.00
N VAL A 12 -10.77 -17.28 -13.21
CA VAL A 12 -11.89 -17.12 -12.24
C VAL A 12 -13.16 -16.62 -12.93
N LEU A 13 -13.06 -15.93 -14.07
CA LEU A 13 -14.24 -15.55 -14.86
C LEU A 13 -14.71 -16.68 -15.80
N ALA A 14 -13.83 -17.63 -16.13
CA ALA A 14 -14.14 -18.75 -17.02
C ALA A 14 -14.99 -19.86 -16.36
N VAL A 15 -15.09 -19.89 -15.03
CA VAL A 15 -15.79 -20.98 -14.31
C VAL A 15 -17.27 -20.69 -14.02
N VAL A 16 -17.72 -19.42 -14.09
CA VAL A 16 -19.15 -19.07 -13.88
C VAL A 16 -19.96 -19.07 -15.18
N LEU A 17 -19.30 -19.06 -16.34
CA LEU A 17 -19.97 -19.25 -17.62
C LEU A 17 -19.99 -20.75 -17.94
N GLY A 18 -20.99 -21.43 -17.37
CA GLY A 18 -21.36 -22.78 -17.78
C GLY A 18 -21.33 -22.88 -19.31
N THR A 19 -20.61 -23.89 -19.78
CA THR A 19 -20.48 -24.25 -21.19
C THR A 19 -21.86 -24.62 -21.74
N ASP A 20 -22.61 -23.62 -22.20
CA ASP A 20 -23.73 -23.80 -23.10
C ASP A 20 -23.17 -23.69 -24.52
N PRO A 21 -22.93 -24.80 -25.23
CA PRO A 21 -22.30 -24.81 -26.56
C PRO A 21 -23.18 -24.23 -27.68
N GLY A 22 -24.18 -23.39 -27.35
CA GLY A 22 -25.16 -22.86 -28.30
C GLY A 22 -25.28 -21.33 -28.38
N ARG A 23 -24.48 -20.56 -27.63
CA ARG A 23 -24.53 -19.08 -27.67
C ARG A 23 -23.41 -18.54 -28.54
N GLY A 24 -23.75 -18.00 -29.71
CA GLY A 24 -22.79 -17.44 -30.67
C GLY A 24 -21.79 -16.49 -30.00
N ASP A 25 -20.50 -16.79 -30.21
CA ASP A 25 -19.30 -16.12 -29.68
C ASP A 25 -19.18 -14.65 -30.10
N THR A 26 -20.14 -13.81 -29.75
CA THR A 26 -19.97 -12.37 -29.92
C THR A 26 -19.19 -11.85 -28.71
N PRO A 27 -17.95 -11.36 -28.88
CA PRO A 27 -17.12 -10.92 -27.77
C PRO A 27 -17.82 -9.80 -27.00
N ASP A 28 -17.88 -9.90 -25.66
CA ASP A 28 -18.51 -8.87 -24.83
C ASP A 28 -17.79 -7.52 -25.02
N PRO A 29 -18.46 -6.49 -25.59
CA PRO A 29 -17.82 -5.22 -25.87
C PRO A 29 -17.44 -4.46 -24.59
N ILE A 30 -18.06 -4.74 -23.44
CA ILE A 30 -17.71 -4.16 -22.14
C ILE A 30 -16.36 -4.75 -21.68
N ALA A 31 -16.24 -6.07 -21.70
CA ALA A 31 -15.00 -6.77 -21.35
C ALA A 31 -13.83 -6.33 -22.24
N LYS A 32 -14.04 -6.25 -23.57
CA LYS A 32 -13.01 -5.81 -24.52
C LYS A 32 -12.47 -4.41 -24.22
N LYS A 33 -13.34 -3.47 -23.80
CA LYS A 33 -12.92 -2.11 -23.42
C LYS A 33 -12.11 -2.11 -22.13
N LEU A 34 -12.53 -2.89 -21.13
CA LEU A 34 -11.79 -3.03 -19.87
C LEU A 34 -10.41 -3.65 -20.10
N ASP A 35 -10.32 -4.69 -20.92
CA ASP A 35 -9.05 -5.35 -21.26
C ASP A 35 -8.09 -4.42 -22.01
N ALA A 36 -8.61 -3.59 -22.91
CA ALA A 36 -7.81 -2.56 -23.57
C ALA A 36 -7.24 -1.54 -22.57
N ALA A 37 -8.03 -1.13 -21.57
CA ALA A 37 -7.57 -0.22 -20.52
C ALA A 37 -6.50 -0.86 -19.61
N LYS A 38 -6.69 -2.13 -19.21
CA LYS A 38 -5.69 -2.90 -18.46
C LYS A 38 -4.38 -3.04 -19.25
N THR A 39 -4.46 -3.36 -20.54
CA THR A 39 -3.29 -3.46 -21.43
C THR A 39 -2.54 -2.12 -21.57
N LYS A 40 -3.29 -1.02 -21.71
CA LYS A 40 -2.73 0.35 -21.74
C LYS A 40 -2.00 0.67 -20.44
N TYR A 41 -2.61 0.35 -19.29
CA TYR A 41 -2.00 0.53 -17.97
C TYR A 41 -0.68 -0.24 -17.84
N GLU A 42 -0.66 -1.53 -18.17
CA GLU A 42 0.56 -2.35 -18.09
C GLU A 42 1.68 -1.82 -18.98
N THR A 43 1.33 -1.39 -20.19
CA THR A 43 2.28 -0.79 -21.14
C THR A 43 2.88 0.49 -20.57
N GLU A 44 2.04 1.33 -19.96
CA GLU A 44 2.49 2.58 -19.34
C GLU A 44 3.35 2.32 -18.10
N MET A 45 3.00 1.34 -17.26
CA MET A 45 3.80 0.96 -16.09
C MET A 45 5.20 0.46 -16.49
N LYS A 46 5.34 -0.25 -17.61
CA LYS A 46 6.65 -0.64 -18.14
C LYS A 46 7.50 0.56 -18.53
N LYS A 47 6.89 1.57 -19.18
CA LYS A 47 7.59 2.82 -19.55
C LYS A 47 7.99 3.61 -18.30
N VAL A 48 7.08 3.74 -17.34
CA VAL A 48 7.36 4.37 -16.04
C VAL A 48 8.55 3.70 -15.36
N LYS A 49 8.62 2.37 -15.31
CA LYS A 49 9.77 1.65 -14.72
C LYS A 49 11.07 1.96 -15.45
N ALA A 50 11.05 1.98 -16.78
CA ALA A 50 12.22 2.31 -17.58
C ALA A 50 12.69 3.76 -17.34
N ASP A 51 11.76 4.70 -17.24
CA ASP A 51 12.09 6.11 -17.02
C ASP A 51 12.56 6.39 -15.60
N ALA A 52 11.99 5.73 -14.59
CA ALA A 52 12.50 5.75 -13.22
C ALA A 52 13.94 5.21 -13.14
N LYS A 53 14.22 4.08 -13.81
CA LYS A 53 15.58 3.54 -13.88
C LYS A 53 16.56 4.52 -14.53
N LYS A 54 16.20 5.12 -15.66
CA LYS A 54 17.02 6.14 -16.34
C LYS A 54 17.29 7.34 -15.43
N TYR A 55 16.30 7.78 -14.66
CA TYR A 55 16.46 8.85 -13.68
C TYR A 55 17.51 8.49 -12.62
N PHE A 56 17.43 7.31 -12.01
CA PHE A 56 18.41 6.87 -11.01
C PHE A 56 19.81 6.72 -11.61
N ASP A 57 19.92 6.12 -12.80
CA ASP A 57 21.21 5.96 -13.50
C ASP A 57 21.87 7.33 -13.76
N ALA A 58 21.11 8.32 -14.25
CA ALA A 58 21.61 9.67 -14.50
C ALA A 58 21.98 10.43 -13.20
N ARG A 59 21.21 10.26 -12.11
CA ARG A 59 21.53 10.89 -10.81
C ARG A 59 22.79 10.27 -10.19
N ALA A 60 22.96 8.96 -10.32
CA ALA A 60 24.16 8.26 -9.86
C ALA A 60 25.41 8.67 -10.67
N GLU A 61 25.29 8.79 -12.00
CA GLU A 61 26.39 9.25 -12.85
C GLU A 61 26.83 10.68 -12.50
N LYS A 62 25.88 11.60 -12.30
CA LYS A 62 26.18 12.96 -11.82
C LYS A 62 26.91 12.95 -10.47
N ALA A 63 26.47 12.12 -9.53
CA ALA A 63 27.12 11.99 -8.23
C ALA A 63 28.57 11.48 -8.34
N ARG A 64 28.84 10.53 -9.24
CA ARG A 64 30.20 10.02 -9.51
C ARG A 64 31.11 11.07 -10.15
N ASN A 65 30.58 11.81 -11.12
CA ASN A 65 31.34 12.83 -11.85
C ASN A 65 31.63 14.08 -11.00
N ALA A 66 30.86 14.31 -9.95
CA ALA A 66 31.03 15.44 -9.04
C ALA A 66 32.10 15.23 -7.94
N GLY A 67 32.93 14.19 -8.05
CA GLY A 67 34.08 13.95 -7.18
C GLY A 67 33.78 13.22 -5.87
N LYS A 68 34.82 13.01 -5.05
CA LYS A 68 34.76 12.18 -3.82
C LYS A 68 33.80 12.70 -2.75
N ASP A 69 33.55 14.01 -2.74
CA ASP A 69 32.73 14.65 -1.71
C ASP A 69 31.23 14.33 -1.84
N ASN A 70 30.81 13.72 -2.95
CA ASN A 70 29.42 13.34 -3.22
C ASN A 70 29.10 11.86 -2.94
N LYS A 71 29.95 11.17 -2.16
CA LYS A 71 29.69 9.77 -1.75
C LYS A 71 28.30 9.60 -1.11
N LYS A 72 27.91 10.51 -0.22
CA LYS A 72 26.59 10.48 0.44
C LYS A 72 25.43 10.50 -0.56
N LEU A 73 25.54 11.31 -1.61
CA LEU A 73 24.51 11.38 -2.65
C LEU A 73 24.47 10.09 -3.48
N LEU A 74 25.61 9.48 -3.77
CA LEU A 74 25.66 8.20 -4.48
C LEU A 74 25.03 7.06 -3.68
N ASP A 75 25.31 7.01 -2.37
CA ASP A 75 24.72 6.04 -1.45
C ASP A 75 23.19 6.23 -1.38
N GLU A 76 22.71 7.47 -1.21
CA GLU A 76 21.28 7.81 -1.21
C GLU A 76 20.58 7.36 -2.51
N VAL A 77 21.15 7.67 -3.67
CA VAL A 77 20.58 7.27 -4.97
C VAL A 77 20.55 5.75 -5.13
N THR A 78 21.54 5.05 -4.59
CA THR A 78 21.62 3.59 -4.64
C THR A 78 20.53 2.96 -3.76
N ASP A 79 20.32 3.50 -2.56
CA ASP A 79 19.27 3.04 -1.63
C ASP A 79 17.87 3.33 -2.19
N GLU A 80 17.65 4.50 -2.76
CA GLU A 80 16.38 4.84 -3.42
C GLU A 80 16.09 3.94 -4.61
N ARG A 81 17.11 3.66 -5.44
CA ARG A 81 16.98 2.74 -6.56
C ARG A 81 16.63 1.34 -6.08
N LYS A 82 17.31 0.84 -5.04
CA LYS A 82 17.03 -0.47 -4.45
C LYS A 82 15.59 -0.54 -3.91
N THR A 83 15.17 0.49 -3.19
CA THR A 83 13.79 0.62 -2.69
C THR A 83 12.77 0.59 -3.83
N PHE A 84 13.05 1.26 -4.94
CA PHE A 84 12.20 1.22 -6.13
C PHE A 84 12.20 -0.17 -6.78
N GLU A 85 13.35 -0.85 -6.89
CA GLU A 85 13.42 -2.18 -7.51
C GLU A 85 12.69 -3.25 -6.66
N GLU A 86 12.79 -3.17 -5.33
CA GLU A 86 12.19 -4.13 -4.38
C GLU A 86 10.72 -3.86 -4.13
N LEU A 87 10.36 -2.60 -3.81
CA LEU A 87 9.02 -2.23 -3.38
C LEU A 87 8.19 -1.59 -4.49
N SER A 88 8.82 -1.23 -5.63
CA SER A 88 8.18 -0.47 -6.71
C SER A 88 7.55 0.83 -6.18
N VAL A 89 8.16 1.47 -5.18
CA VAL A 89 7.70 2.75 -4.62
C VAL A 89 8.45 3.90 -5.30
N ILE A 90 7.70 4.86 -5.86
CA ILE A 90 8.24 6.11 -6.40
C ILE A 90 7.98 7.23 -5.41
N ARG A 91 9.02 7.94 -5.00
CA ARG A 91 8.88 9.17 -4.22
C ARG A 91 8.43 10.27 -5.18
N ALA A 92 7.41 11.04 -4.83
CA ALA A 92 6.99 12.22 -5.62
C ALA A 92 7.92 13.43 -5.38
N ASP A 93 9.24 13.19 -5.32
CA ASP A 93 10.23 14.26 -5.18
C ASP A 93 10.34 15.07 -6.48
N LYS A 94 11.06 16.20 -6.45
CA LYS A 94 11.14 17.12 -7.60
C LYS A 94 11.65 16.43 -8.87
N GLY A 95 12.50 15.40 -8.74
CA GLY A 95 13.06 14.66 -9.87
C GLY A 95 12.11 13.63 -10.48
N LEU A 96 11.38 12.87 -9.65
CA LEU A 96 10.46 11.83 -10.12
C LEU A 96 9.01 12.27 -10.21
N ALA A 97 8.66 13.51 -9.85
CA ALA A 97 7.30 14.04 -9.95
C ALA A 97 6.63 13.82 -11.33
N PRO A 98 7.30 13.99 -12.48
CA PRO A 98 6.70 13.67 -13.78
C PRO A 98 6.38 12.17 -13.95
N VAL A 99 7.23 11.30 -13.42
CA VAL A 99 7.06 9.84 -13.46
C VAL A 99 5.90 9.43 -12.54
N ALA A 100 5.86 9.98 -11.32
CA ALA A 100 4.77 9.76 -10.37
C ALA A 100 3.41 10.21 -10.94
N ARG A 101 3.36 11.38 -11.59
CA ARG A 101 2.12 11.88 -12.23
C ARG A 101 1.60 10.92 -13.31
N ARG A 102 2.48 10.32 -14.10
CA ARG A 102 2.08 9.32 -15.11
C ARG A 102 1.50 8.06 -14.49
N VAL A 103 2.03 7.63 -13.34
CA VAL A 103 1.45 6.52 -12.56
C VAL A 103 0.05 6.87 -12.09
N GLN A 104 -0.16 8.05 -11.50
CA GLN A 104 -1.50 8.52 -11.07
C GLN A 104 -2.49 8.54 -12.23
N VAL A 105 -2.11 9.12 -13.37
CA VAL A 105 -2.98 9.22 -14.54
C VAL A 105 -3.34 7.82 -15.06
N ALA A 106 -2.36 6.92 -15.19
CA ALA A 106 -2.62 5.56 -15.66
C ALA A 106 -3.51 4.77 -14.68
N GLN A 107 -3.29 4.92 -13.37
CA GLN A 107 -4.14 4.31 -12.33
C GLN A 107 -5.57 4.85 -12.40
N ALA A 108 -5.76 6.17 -12.51
CA ALA A 108 -7.07 6.78 -12.64
C ALA A 108 -7.81 6.35 -13.93
N ASP A 109 -7.08 6.23 -15.05
CA ASP A 109 -7.62 5.78 -16.34
C ASP A 109 -8.19 4.35 -16.23
N VAL A 110 -7.41 3.41 -15.69
CA VAL A 110 -7.87 2.01 -15.56
C VAL A 110 -8.93 1.88 -14.47
N ASP A 111 -8.83 2.69 -13.40
CA ASP A 111 -9.85 2.74 -12.35
C ASP A 111 -11.22 3.15 -12.89
N LYS A 112 -11.23 4.22 -13.69
CA LYS A 112 -12.42 4.69 -14.39
C LYS A 112 -12.98 3.63 -15.32
N ALA A 113 -12.13 2.86 -16.01
CA ALA A 113 -12.59 1.78 -16.89
C ALA A 113 -13.28 0.65 -16.10
N PHE A 114 -12.76 0.28 -14.92
CA PHE A 114 -13.42 -0.67 -14.02
C PHE A 114 -14.80 -0.16 -13.58
N GLY A 115 -14.90 1.11 -13.15
CA GLY A 115 -16.18 1.72 -12.77
C GLY A 115 -17.20 1.71 -13.89
N LEU A 116 -16.80 2.14 -15.09
CA LEU A 116 -17.66 2.12 -16.28
C LEU A 116 -18.11 0.71 -16.67
N ALA A 117 -17.24 -0.30 -16.53
CA ALA A 117 -17.58 -1.68 -16.82
C ALA A 117 -18.61 -2.23 -15.82
N ALA A 118 -18.42 -1.99 -14.52
CA ALA A 118 -19.37 -2.37 -13.48
C ALA A 118 -20.75 -1.73 -13.71
N ASP A 119 -20.79 -0.41 -13.94
CA ASP A 119 -22.02 0.32 -14.24
C ASP A 119 -22.74 -0.22 -15.49
N ALA A 120 -22.00 -0.56 -16.54
CA ALA A 120 -22.55 -1.11 -17.76
C ALA A 120 -23.15 -2.50 -17.55
N TYR A 121 -22.51 -3.37 -16.76
CA TYR A 121 -23.06 -4.67 -16.39
C TYR A 121 -24.32 -4.55 -15.53
N THR A 122 -24.35 -3.63 -14.56
CA THR A 122 -25.55 -3.35 -13.75
C THR A 122 -26.71 -2.89 -14.63
N LYS A 123 -26.47 -1.96 -15.58
CA LYS A 123 -27.51 -1.51 -16.53
C LYS A 123 -28.02 -2.63 -17.43
N ALA A 124 -27.14 -3.59 -17.76
CA ALA A 124 -27.50 -4.79 -18.51
C ALA A 124 -28.17 -5.88 -17.64
N LYS A 125 -28.44 -5.61 -16.35
CA LYS A 125 -28.98 -6.56 -15.37
C LYS A 125 -28.12 -7.83 -15.23
N LYS A 126 -26.80 -7.67 -15.34
CA LYS A 126 -25.80 -8.73 -15.15
C LYS A 126 -25.04 -8.50 -13.84
N ASP A 127 -25.77 -8.53 -12.72
CA ASP A 127 -25.24 -8.12 -11.41
C ASP A 127 -24.05 -8.98 -10.95
N ASP A 128 -24.02 -10.27 -11.29
CA ASP A 128 -22.89 -11.16 -11.01
C ASP A 128 -21.60 -10.70 -11.68
N LEU A 129 -21.68 -10.23 -12.95
CA LEU A 129 -20.53 -9.71 -13.67
C LEU A 129 -20.10 -8.35 -13.13
N ALA A 130 -21.05 -7.49 -12.75
CA ALA A 130 -20.73 -6.22 -12.11
C ALA A 130 -19.95 -6.46 -10.79
N ALA A 131 -20.44 -7.38 -9.93
CA ALA A 131 -19.76 -7.76 -8.70
C ALA A 131 -18.40 -8.44 -8.94
N ALA A 132 -18.26 -9.22 -10.02
CA ALA A 132 -16.98 -9.79 -10.43
C ALA A 132 -15.97 -8.70 -10.82
N VAL A 133 -16.38 -7.72 -11.62
CA VAL A 133 -15.54 -6.58 -12.04
C VAL A 133 -15.11 -5.74 -10.83
N THR A 134 -15.99 -5.50 -9.86
CA THR A 134 -15.62 -4.77 -8.63
C THR A 134 -14.58 -5.53 -7.82
N ARG A 135 -14.70 -6.85 -7.69
CA ARG A 135 -13.67 -7.68 -7.02
C ARG A 135 -12.36 -7.71 -7.81
N GLU A 136 -12.43 -7.82 -9.14
CA GLU A 136 -11.25 -7.78 -10.00
C GLU A 136 -10.51 -6.44 -9.83
N ARG A 137 -11.22 -5.32 -9.77
CA ARG A 137 -10.64 -3.99 -9.52
C ARG A 137 -9.81 -3.96 -8.24
N GLU A 138 -10.35 -4.45 -7.13
CA GLU A 138 -9.62 -4.49 -5.85
C GLU A 138 -8.36 -5.37 -5.95
N GLN A 139 -8.49 -6.54 -6.56
CA GLN A 139 -7.34 -7.42 -6.80
C GLN A 139 -6.30 -6.77 -7.71
N PHE A 140 -6.73 -6.08 -8.76
CA PHE A 140 -5.87 -5.38 -9.71
C PHE A 140 -5.01 -4.33 -9.01
N PHE A 141 -5.62 -3.48 -8.17
CA PHE A 141 -4.91 -2.44 -7.44
C PHE A 141 -4.11 -2.97 -6.24
N SER A 142 -4.51 -4.08 -5.62
CA SER A 142 -3.70 -4.73 -4.58
C SER A 142 -2.38 -5.27 -5.13
N LYS A 143 -2.39 -5.73 -6.38
CA LYS A 143 -1.23 -6.23 -7.13
C LYS A 143 -0.51 -5.16 -7.94
N ALA A 144 -1.11 -3.98 -8.09
CA ALA A 144 -0.54 -2.89 -8.88
C ALA A 144 0.83 -2.54 -8.31
N ALA A 145 1.86 -2.79 -9.13
CA ALA A 145 3.22 -2.85 -8.64
C ALA A 145 3.70 -1.49 -8.14
N ILE A 146 3.29 -0.38 -8.76
CA ILE A 146 3.90 0.92 -8.47
C ILE A 146 3.03 1.74 -7.52
N ARG A 147 3.58 2.06 -6.35
CA ARG A 147 2.97 2.95 -5.34
C ARG A 147 3.69 4.30 -5.35
N ILE A 148 2.97 5.38 -5.08
CA ILE A 148 3.54 6.72 -4.99
C ILE A 148 3.57 7.11 -3.52
N ALA A 149 4.77 7.36 -3.00
CA ALA A 149 4.94 7.93 -1.68
C ALA A 149 4.82 9.47 -1.76
N PRO A 150 4.11 10.11 -0.83
CA PRO A 150 4.07 11.56 -0.75
C PRO A 150 5.49 12.14 -0.58
N SER A 151 5.72 13.34 -1.10
CA SER A 151 6.98 14.05 -0.88
C SER A 151 7.09 14.47 0.59
N GLY A 152 8.30 14.47 1.13
CA GLY A 152 8.56 14.89 2.51
C GLY A 152 9.13 13.75 3.34
N ASN A 153 8.35 12.72 3.64
CA ASN A 153 8.76 11.69 4.59
C ASN A 153 8.31 10.29 4.12
N LEU A 154 9.18 9.29 4.25
CA LEU A 154 8.90 7.86 3.97
C LEU A 154 7.95 7.24 5.02
N TRP A 155 7.00 8.00 5.55
CA TRP A 155 5.92 7.44 6.37
C TRP A 155 5.05 6.59 5.46
N MET A 156 5.39 5.31 5.40
CA MET A 156 4.53 4.28 4.87
C MET A 156 3.45 4.06 5.92
N SER A 157 2.20 4.40 5.60
CA SER A 157 1.09 4.07 6.48
C SER A 157 1.04 2.56 6.63
N LEU A 158 1.43 2.05 7.81
CA LEU A 158 1.34 0.63 8.14
C LEU A 158 -0.12 0.18 8.28
N PHE A 159 -1.03 1.14 8.48
CA PHE A 159 -2.46 0.91 8.54
C PHE A 159 -3.14 1.43 7.27
N ASN A 160 -3.97 0.60 6.65
CA ASN A 160 -4.65 0.93 5.40
C ASN A 160 -5.99 1.67 5.60
N GLY A 161 -6.42 1.88 6.86
CA GLY A 161 -7.68 2.56 7.19
C GLY A 161 -8.95 1.75 6.91
N ARG A 162 -8.83 0.47 6.53
CA ARG A 162 -9.97 -0.39 6.18
C ARG A 162 -10.02 -1.64 7.07
N ASP A 163 -8.88 -2.27 7.32
CA ASP A 163 -8.78 -3.53 8.04
C ASP A 163 -7.40 -3.69 8.72
N LEU A 164 -7.25 -4.76 9.48
CA LEU A 164 -6.01 -5.10 10.20
C LEU A 164 -5.05 -5.93 9.32
N THR A 165 -5.11 -5.84 7.99
CA THR A 165 -4.21 -6.62 7.12
C THR A 165 -2.74 -6.30 7.44
N GLY A 166 -1.96 -7.34 7.73
CA GLY A 166 -0.55 -7.23 8.11
C GLY A 166 -0.32 -7.00 9.60
N TRP A 167 -1.37 -6.82 10.40
CA TRP A 167 -1.30 -6.71 11.85
C TRP A 167 -1.69 -8.05 12.48
N THR A 168 -0.88 -8.52 13.43
CA THR A 168 -1.19 -9.72 14.21
C THR A 168 -1.25 -9.35 15.69
N GLY A 169 -2.32 -9.75 16.37
CA GLY A 169 -2.43 -9.56 17.83
C GLY A 169 -1.48 -10.51 18.54
N GLN A 170 -0.65 -10.00 19.45
CA GLN A 170 0.35 -10.80 20.14
C GLN A 170 -0.25 -11.75 21.20
N ASP A 171 -1.51 -11.53 21.62
CA ASP A 171 -2.18 -12.32 22.66
C ASP A 171 -3.59 -12.76 22.27
N LYS A 172 -3.86 -14.06 22.37
CA LYS A 172 -5.18 -14.68 22.08
C LYS A 172 -6.25 -14.43 23.15
N GLY A 173 -5.93 -13.66 24.21
CA GLY A 173 -6.82 -13.41 25.34
C GLY A 173 -7.25 -11.95 25.53
N ARG A 174 -6.78 -11.03 24.68
CA ARG A 174 -7.15 -9.61 24.79
C ARG A 174 -8.45 -9.29 24.06
N ASP A 175 -8.99 -8.14 24.42
CA ASP A 175 -10.16 -7.52 23.81
C ASP A 175 -10.08 -7.47 22.28
N PRO A 176 -11.19 -7.70 21.57
CA PRO A 176 -11.22 -7.65 20.11
C PRO A 176 -10.76 -6.29 19.59
N ILE A 177 -9.82 -6.32 18.64
CA ILE A 177 -9.40 -5.14 17.88
C ILE A 177 -10.28 -5.06 16.64
N VAL A 178 -10.96 -3.93 16.45
CA VAL A 178 -11.82 -3.66 15.30
C VAL A 178 -11.35 -2.40 14.57
N VAL A 179 -11.68 -2.29 13.28
CA VAL A 179 -11.48 -1.06 12.52
C VAL A 179 -12.84 -0.41 12.32
N ASP A 180 -13.02 0.78 12.89
CA ASP A 180 -14.25 1.57 12.75
C ASP A 180 -13.92 2.96 12.21
N LYS A 181 -14.54 3.31 11.08
CA LYS A 181 -14.32 4.59 10.36
C LYS A 181 -12.84 4.91 10.09
N GLY A 182 -12.05 3.88 9.80
CA GLY A 182 -10.63 4.02 9.54
C GLY A 182 -9.79 4.35 10.77
N ILE A 183 -10.27 3.98 11.95
CA ILE A 183 -9.53 4.04 13.22
C ILE A 183 -9.49 2.63 13.81
N ILE A 184 -8.32 2.20 14.28
CA ILE A 184 -8.17 0.96 15.05
C ILE A 184 -8.72 1.21 16.46
N LYS A 185 -9.72 0.42 16.88
CA LYS A 185 -10.32 0.47 18.21
C LYS A 185 -10.13 -0.85 18.93
N ILE A 186 -9.99 -0.79 20.25
CA ILE A 186 -10.01 -1.96 21.13
C ILE A 186 -11.39 -1.97 21.80
N GLU A 187 -12.18 -3.00 21.54
CA GLU A 187 -13.51 -3.16 22.14
C GLU A 187 -13.39 -3.94 23.45
N HIS A 188 -13.39 -3.22 24.57
CA HIS A 188 -13.40 -3.86 25.89
C HIS A 188 -14.66 -4.70 26.08
N LYS A 189 -14.50 -5.99 26.41
CA LYS A 189 -15.65 -6.85 26.78
C LYS A 189 -16.31 -6.32 28.04
N LYS A 190 -17.50 -5.73 27.86
CA LYS A 190 -18.36 -5.23 28.92
C LYS A 190 -18.67 -6.38 29.90
N GLY A 191 -18.07 -6.34 31.10
CA GLY A 191 -18.33 -7.30 32.18
C GLY A 191 -17.12 -8.07 32.71
N ILE A 192 -15.91 -7.85 32.22
CA ILE A 192 -14.70 -8.26 32.94
C ILE A 192 -14.29 -7.06 33.82
N GLU A 193 -14.89 -6.98 35.01
CA GLU A 193 -14.35 -6.13 36.06
C GLU A 193 -12.94 -6.63 36.36
N SER A 194 -11.93 -5.91 35.85
CA SER A 194 -10.55 -6.21 36.18
C SER A 194 -10.40 -6.00 37.68
N GLY A 195 -10.36 -7.10 38.45
CA GLY A 195 -10.19 -7.10 39.90
C GLY A 195 -8.84 -6.54 40.40
N MET A 196 -8.13 -5.77 39.59
CA MET A 196 -7.07 -4.89 40.05
C MET A 196 -7.64 -3.49 40.16
N GLY A 197 -7.99 -3.10 41.38
CA GLY A 197 -8.33 -1.73 41.72
C GLY A 197 -7.19 -0.80 41.33
N THR A 198 -7.40 -0.01 40.29
CA THR A 198 -6.61 1.18 40.01
C THR A 198 -7.59 2.33 39.86
N GLU A 199 -7.38 3.33 40.70
CA GLU A 199 -8.08 4.60 40.73
C GLU A 199 -8.34 5.15 39.32
N GLU A 200 -9.57 5.59 39.10
CA GLU A 200 -9.99 6.38 37.94
C GLU A 200 -9.12 7.64 37.81
N ALA A 201 -8.06 7.57 37.03
CA ALA A 201 -7.53 8.74 36.34
C ALA A 201 -8.37 8.98 35.08
N THR A 202 -9.55 9.56 35.23
CA THR A 202 -10.30 10.16 34.12
C THR A 202 -9.50 11.35 33.57
N HIS A 203 -8.55 11.08 32.68
CA HIS A 203 -7.88 12.06 31.83
C HIS A 203 -7.67 11.51 30.41
N ALA A 204 -8.67 10.83 29.86
CA ALA A 204 -8.78 10.66 28.42
C ALA A 204 -9.50 11.89 27.84
N LYS A 205 -8.81 13.04 27.84
CA LYS A 205 -9.07 14.08 26.85
C LYS A 205 -8.55 13.51 25.53
N ASP A 206 -9.40 13.47 24.53
CA ASP A 206 -9.10 13.05 23.15
C ASP A 206 -7.65 13.38 22.77
N MET A 207 -6.78 12.37 22.75
CA MET A 207 -5.45 12.52 22.15
C MET A 207 -5.63 12.34 20.64
N PRO A 208 -5.61 13.42 19.84
CA PRO A 208 -5.45 13.26 18.41
C PRO A 208 -4.12 12.53 18.18
N LEU A 209 -4.14 11.42 17.44
CA LEU A 209 -2.95 10.66 17.01
C LEU A 209 -2.10 11.44 15.98
N SER A 210 -1.95 12.75 16.17
CA SER A 210 -1.12 13.65 15.36
C SER A 210 -0.33 14.59 16.26
N GLU A 211 0.51 14.04 17.14
CA GLU A 211 1.61 14.82 17.71
C GLU A 211 2.87 14.54 16.90
N ASP A 212 3.31 15.56 16.19
CA ASP A 212 4.60 15.62 15.50
C ASP A 212 5.73 15.48 16.54
N PHE A 213 6.43 14.34 16.54
CA PHE A 213 7.68 14.20 17.29
C PHE A 213 8.85 14.72 16.41
N PRO A 214 9.46 15.88 16.72
CA PRO A 214 10.69 16.29 16.06
C PRO A 214 11.85 15.39 16.50
N VAL A 215 12.39 14.61 15.57
CA VAL A 215 13.54 13.73 15.80
C VAL A 215 14.83 14.53 15.64
N GLU A 216 15.21 15.30 16.66
CA GLU A 216 16.56 15.89 16.74
C GLU A 216 17.38 15.45 17.96
N SER A 217 16.90 14.55 18.83
CA SER A 217 17.62 14.23 20.08
C SER A 217 18.07 12.77 20.30
N LEU A 218 17.98 11.87 19.33
CA LEU A 218 18.43 10.47 19.49
C LEU A 218 19.80 10.16 18.89
N SER A 219 20.82 10.97 19.20
CA SER A 219 22.20 10.49 19.12
C SER A 219 22.81 10.40 20.53
N ARG A 220 23.12 9.15 20.91
CA ARG A 220 23.71 8.67 22.19
C ARG A 220 22.72 8.46 23.35
N VAL A 221 22.27 7.22 23.48
CA VAL A 221 22.00 6.61 24.79
C VAL A 221 22.98 5.45 24.94
N ASP A 222 23.94 5.61 25.86
CA ASP A 222 24.83 4.54 26.30
C ASP A 222 24.04 3.49 27.09
N TYR A 223 24.06 2.25 26.63
CA TYR A 223 23.27 1.13 27.15
C TYR A 223 23.78 0.53 28.48
N ALA A 224 24.72 1.18 29.19
CA ALA A 224 25.45 0.58 30.31
C ALA A 224 24.96 0.96 31.72
N ALA A 225 23.91 1.80 31.88
CA ALA A 225 23.57 2.38 33.19
C ALA A 225 22.20 1.99 33.78
N ILE A 226 21.54 0.92 33.31
CA ILE A 226 20.22 0.50 33.83
C ILE A 226 20.27 -0.92 34.41
N SER A 227 21.19 -1.19 35.35
CA SER A 227 21.12 -2.43 36.15
C SER A 227 21.40 -2.29 37.65
N SER A 228 21.58 -1.07 38.19
CA SER A 228 22.05 -0.90 39.58
C SER A 228 21.11 -0.20 40.57
N SER A 229 19.85 0.09 40.26
CA SER A 229 19.00 0.93 41.14
C SER A 229 17.84 0.26 41.89
N PHE A 230 17.73 -1.08 41.95
CA PHE A 230 16.76 -1.73 42.85
C PHE A 230 17.45 -2.39 44.05
N GLY A 231 17.74 -1.56 45.06
CA GLY A 231 18.14 -1.98 46.39
C GLY A 231 17.24 -1.37 47.46
N SER A 232 16.56 -2.26 48.21
CA SER A 232 16.28 -2.22 49.65
C SER A 232 15.63 -0.98 50.30
N ALA A 233 14.40 -1.15 50.81
CA ALA A 233 14.02 -0.66 52.13
C ALA A 233 12.79 -1.42 52.65
N ALA A 234 13.03 -2.38 53.56
CA ALA A 234 12.05 -2.85 54.51
C ALA A 234 12.52 -2.39 55.90
N THR A 235 11.63 -1.72 56.65
CA THR A 235 11.67 -1.64 58.11
C THR A 235 10.24 -1.47 58.60
#